data_AF-A0A225W2W8-F1
#
_entry.id   AF-A0A225W2W8-F1
#
_cell.length_a   1.000
_cell.length_b   1.000
_cell.length_c   1.000
_cell.angle_alpha   90.00
_cell.angle_beta   90.00
_cell.angle_gamma   90.00
#
_symmetry.space_group_name_H-M   'P 1'
#
loop_
_entity.id
_entity.type
_entity.pdbx_description
1 polymer ?
#
loop_
_entity_poly.entity_id
_entity_poly.type
_entity_poly.pdbx_seq_one_letter_code
_entity_poly.pdbx_strand_id
1 'polypeptide(L)' 'MGKNQLNPAIKKPYSLREQLRCLDKAEPARLQWTNCATVEEQIAHLPEVVRNKILPKAEWESLSEDI' A
#
# COMPACT_ATOMS: atom_id res chain seq x y z
N MET A 1 17.56 13.70 5.11
CA MET A 1 18.68 12.91 4.56
C MET A 1 18.46 11.43 4.87
N GLY A 2 18.22 10.62 3.84
CA GLY A 2 17.85 9.20 3.94
C GLY A 2 19.03 8.29 4.28
N LYS A 3 19.21 8.05 5.57
CA LYS A 3 20.26 7.21 6.15
C LYS A 3 19.90 5.73 6.11
N ASN A 4 19.61 5.14 4.94
CA ASN A 4 19.34 3.69 4.79
C ASN A 4 19.63 3.11 3.38
N GLN A 5 20.29 3.84 2.48
CA GLN A 5 20.43 3.41 1.07
C GLN A 5 21.61 2.46 0.81
N LEU A 6 22.42 2.15 1.82
CA LEU A 6 23.62 1.32 1.66
C LEU A 6 23.36 -0.10 2.16
N ASN A 7 23.75 -1.08 1.35
CA ASN A 7 23.78 -2.47 1.77
C ASN A 7 24.91 -2.68 2.79
N PRO A 8 24.63 -3.09 4.04
CA PRO A 8 25.63 -3.23 5.08
C PRO A 8 26.65 -4.34 4.79
N ALA A 9 26.29 -5.34 3.96
CA ALA A 9 27.17 -6.45 3.62
C ALA A 9 28.21 -6.07 2.56
N ILE A 10 27.88 -5.15 1.65
CA ILE A 10 28.69 -4.86 0.46
C ILE A 10 29.16 -3.39 0.43
N LYS A 11 28.72 -2.57 1.40
CA LYS A 11 28.97 -1.11 1.51
C LYS A 11 28.72 -0.34 0.20
N LYS A 12 27.76 -0.81 -0.60
CA LYS A 12 27.34 -0.19 -1.87
C LYS A 12 25.87 0.23 -1.78
N PRO A 13 25.45 1.25 -2.57
CA PRO A 13 24.03 1.58 -2.68
C PRO A 13 23.23 0.38 -3.18
N TYR A 14 22.05 0.17 -2.61
CA TYR A 14 21.12 -0.80 -3.16
C TYR A 14 20.74 -0.42 -4.60
N SER A 15 20.70 -1.40 -5.50
CA SER A 15 20.06 -1.23 -6.80
C SER A 15 18.57 -0.97 -6.64
N LEU A 16 17.93 -0.35 -7.64
CA LEU A 16 16.48 -0.07 -7.60
C LEU A 16 15.64 -1.33 -7.26
N ARG A 17 15.99 -2.48 -7.85
CA ARG A 17 15.30 -3.76 -7.56
C ARG A 17 15.48 -4.21 -6.11
N GLU A 18 16.64 -3.98 -5.52
CA GLU A 18 16.88 -4.30 -4.10
C GLU A 18 16.12 -3.35 -3.18
N GLN A 19 16.09 -2.06 -3.51
CA GLN A 19 15.29 -1.08 -2.77
C GLN A 19 13.81 -1.44 -2.78
N LEU A 20 13.26 -1.80 -3.94
CA LEU A 20 11.88 -2.26 -4.06
C LEU A 20 11.62 -3.52 -3.20
N ARG A 21 12.50 -4.52 -3.24
CA ARG A 21 12.36 -5.70 -2.38
C ARG A 21 12.43 -5.38 -0.88
N CYS A 22 13.23 -4.40 -0.49
CA CYS A 22 13.28 -3.93 0.90
C CYS A 22 11.96 -3.27 1.29
N LEU A 23 11.40 -2.42 0.42
CA LEU A 23 10.09 -1.79 0.62
C LEU A 23 8.96 -2.82 0.65
N ASP A 24 9.01 -3.85 -0.19
CA ASP A 24 8.02 -4.91 -0.22
C ASP A 24 8.02 -5.76 1.06
N LYS A 25 9.20 -5.95 1.68
CA LYS A 25 9.32 -6.59 2.99
C LYS A 25 8.87 -5.69 4.14
N ALA A 26 9.21 -4.41 4.08
CA ALA A 26 8.89 -3.44 5.13
C ALA A 26 7.39 -3.05 5.11
N GLU A 27 6.80 -3.02 3.92
CA GLU A 27 5.43 -2.60 3.67
C GLU A 27 4.73 -3.63 2.75
N PRO A 28 4.39 -4.83 3.27
CA PRO A 28 3.79 -5.91 2.47
C PRO A 28 2.47 -5.51 1.82
N ALA A 29 1.73 -4.58 2.44
CA ALA A 29 0.46 -4.07 1.95
C ALA A 29 0.60 -3.29 0.63
N ARG A 30 1.76 -2.69 0.34
CA ARG A 30 1.99 -1.99 -0.94
C ARG A 30 1.88 -2.92 -2.16
N LEU A 31 2.31 -4.17 -2.02
CA LEU A 31 2.17 -5.19 -3.07
C LEU A 31 0.72 -5.64 -3.26
N GLN A 32 -0.10 -5.55 -2.22
CA GLN A 32 -1.49 -6.01 -2.27
C GLN A 32 -2.38 -5.02 -3.00
N TRP A 33 -2.10 -3.71 -2.87
CA TRP A 33 -2.92 -2.66 -3.49
C TRP A 33 -2.83 -2.66 -5.02
N THR A 34 -1.71 -3.08 -5.61
CA THR A 34 -1.57 -3.19 -7.06
C THR A 34 -2.22 -4.45 -7.65
N ASN A 35 -2.61 -5.41 -6.81
CA ASN A 35 -3.16 -6.70 -7.25
C ASN A 35 -4.68 -6.78 -7.09
N CYS A 36 -5.31 -5.82 -6.42
CA CYS A 36 -6.76 -5.75 -6.28
C CYS A 36 -7.35 -5.08 -7.52
N ALA A 37 -8.27 -5.75 -8.22
CA ALA A 37 -8.91 -5.22 -9.42
C ALA A 37 -10.04 -4.23 -9.08
N THR A 38 -10.56 -4.29 -7.85
CA THR A 38 -11.70 -3.47 -7.40
C THR A 38 -11.44 -2.82 -6.04
N VAL A 39 -12.15 -1.73 -5.75
CA VAL A 39 -12.08 -1.02 -4.47
C VAL A 39 -12.60 -1.92 -3.33
N GLU A 40 -13.59 -2.76 -3.62
CA GLU A 40 -14.15 -3.72 -2.67
C GLU A 40 -13.11 -4.77 -2.24
N GLU A 41 -12.31 -5.29 -3.18
CA GLU A 41 -11.20 -6.20 -2.87
C GLU A 41 -10.15 -5.50 -2.01
N GLN A 42 -9.82 -4.25 -2.29
CA GLN A 42 -8.89 -3.47 -1.44
C GLN A 42 -9.44 -3.31 -0.02
N ILE A 43 -10.73 -3.02 0.12
CA ILE A 43 -11.40 -2.86 1.42
C ILE A 43 -11.44 -4.18 2.20
N ALA A 44 -11.61 -5.32 1.52
CA ALA A 44 -11.62 -6.64 2.15
C ALA A 44 -10.29 -6.99 2.83
N HIS A 45 -9.16 -6.46 2.32
CA HIS A 45 -7.84 -6.66 2.91
C HIS A 45 -7.54 -5.75 4.11
N LEU A 46 -8.43 -4.80 4.43
CA LEU A 46 -8.25 -3.93 5.60
C LEU A 46 -8.71 -4.62 6.89
N PRO A 47 -8.08 -4.33 8.03
CA PRO A 47 -8.56 -4.79 9.34
C PRO A 47 -10.02 -4.39 9.57
N GLU A 48 -10.79 -5.25 10.21
CA GLU A 48 -12.23 -5.03 10.42
C GLU A 48 -12.56 -3.70 11.12
N VAL A 49 -11.75 -3.28 12.08
CA VAL A 49 -11.89 -1.98 12.76
C VAL A 49 -11.75 -0.79 11.81
N VAL A 50 -10.93 -0.95 10.76
CA VAL A 50 -10.76 0.07 9.70
C VAL A 50 -11.91 -0.05 8.71
N ARG A 51 -12.27 -1.27 8.30
CA ARG A 51 -13.40 -1.53 7.38
C ARG A 51 -14.71 -0.95 7.89
N ASN A 52 -14.99 -1.07 9.19
CA ASN A 52 -16.23 -0.54 9.79
C ASN A 52 -16.26 1.00 9.89
N LYS A 53 -15.14 1.68 9.61
CA LYS A 53 -15.06 3.15 9.53
C LYS A 53 -15.12 3.68 8.10
N ILE A 54 -15.06 2.78 7.12
CA ILE A 54 -15.21 3.11 5.70
C ILE A 54 -16.71 3.20 5.45
N LEU A 55 -17.14 4.29 4.81
CA LEU A 55 -18.55 4.47 4.48
C LEU A 55 -19.05 3.27 3.64
N PRO A 56 -20.33 2.90 3.69
CA PRO A 56 -20.89 1.89 2.80
C PRO A 56 -20.90 2.41 1.36
N LYS A 57 -20.71 1.54 0.35
CA LYS A 57 -20.71 1.90 -1.10
C LYS A 57 -21.84 2.86 -1.51
N ALA A 58 -23.03 2.66 -0.96
CA ALA A 58 -24.21 3.49 -1.22
C ALA A 58 -24.02 4.98 -0.84
N GLU A 59 -23.20 5.28 0.15
CA GLU A 59 -22.90 6.65 0.59
C GLU A 59 -21.75 7.29 -0.22
N TRP A 60 -20.92 6.50 -0.92
CA TRP A 60 -19.86 7.03 -1.79
C TRP A 60 -20.40 7.51 -3.14
N GLU A 61 -21.38 6.81 -3.71
CA GLU A 61 -22.01 7.20 -4.98
C GLU A 61 -22.67 8.58 -4.85
N SER A 62 -23.28 8.87 -3.70
CA SER A 62 -23.85 10.19 -3.40
C SER A 62 -22.82 11.31 -3.29
N LEU A 63 -21.54 11.01 -3.04
CA LEU A 63 -20.44 11.99 -3.01
C LEU A 63 -19.79 12.18 -4.39
N SER A 64 -20.04 11.27 -5.33
CA SER A 64 -19.50 11.33 -6.70
C SER A 64 -20.22 12.35 -7.59
N GLU A 65 -21.42 12.78 -7.20
CA GLU A 65 -22.29 13.65 -8.00
C GLU A 65 -21.98 15.15 -7.82
N ASP A 66 -21.11 15.49 -6.86
CA ASP A 66 -20.76 16.87 -6.46
C ASP A 66 -19.34 17.32 -6.91
N ILE A 67 -18.69 16.64 -7.87
CA ILE A 67 -17.36 17.01 -8.41
C ILE A 67 -17.41 17.45 -9.87
#